data_AF-A0A2M7KQ91-F1
#
_entry.id   AF-A0A2M7KQ91-F1
#
_cell.length_a   1.000
_cell.length_b   1.000
_cell.length_c   1.000
_cell.angle_alpha   90.00
_cell.angle_beta   90.00
_cell.angle_gamma   90.00
#
_symmetry.space_group_name_H-M   'P 1'
#
loop_
_entity.id
_entity.type
_entity.pdbx_description
1 polymer ?
#
loop_
_entity_poly.entity_id
_entity_poly.type
_entity_poly.pdbx_seq_one_letter_code
_entity_poly.pdbx_strand_id
1 'polypeptide(L)'
;MSAPTTADTYVDMERAQQFWEVYQRQHDVSARKGQAAGIDPVTGRVWFGESLIDIANQINAAGQFRPFYGVRVGYDYYLRKGSLRVPVA
;
A
#
# COMPACT_ATOMS: atom_id res chain seq x y z
N MET A 1 14.11 -5.15 -19.55
CA MET A 1 13.74 -4.58 -18.24
C MET A 1 14.32 -5.48 -17.18
N SER A 2 15.24 -5.00 -16.35
CA SER A 2 15.79 -5.77 -15.23
C SER A 2 14.73 -5.88 -14.14
N ALA A 3 14.61 -7.04 -13.49
CA ALA A 3 13.73 -7.21 -12.35
C ALA A 3 14.20 -6.32 -11.18
N PRO A 4 13.30 -5.73 -10.39
CA PRO A 4 13.69 -4.95 -9.21
C PRO A 4 14.46 -5.84 -8.24
N THR A 5 15.56 -5.30 -7.70
CA THR A 5 16.39 -6.00 -6.73
C THR A 5 15.64 -6.07 -5.40
N THR A 6 15.97 -7.04 -4.55
CA THR A 6 15.40 -7.14 -3.21
C THR A 6 15.58 -5.85 -2.40
N ALA A 7 16.73 -5.18 -2.53
CA ALA A 7 17.00 -3.88 -1.89
C ALA A 7 16.05 -2.76 -2.36
N ASP A 8 15.73 -2.69 -3.66
CA ASP A 8 14.82 -1.68 -4.22
C ASP A 8 13.40 -1.85 -3.65
N THR A 9 12.96 -3.10 -3.49
CA THR A 9 11.65 -3.43 -2.89
C THR A 9 11.53 -2.98 -1.43
N TYR A 10 12.61 -3.11 -0.65
CA TYR A 10 12.62 -2.67 0.75
C TYR A 10 12.55 -1.15 0.88
N VAL A 11 13.32 -0.41 0.06
CA VAL A 11 13.28 1.06 0.03
C VAL A 11 11.91 1.58 -0.41
N ASP A 12 11.27 0.91 -1.37
CA ASP A 12 9.91 1.25 -1.79
C ASP A 12 8.90 1.05 -0.65
N MET A 13 9.05 -0.03 0.14
CA MET A 13 8.17 -0.28 1.28
C MET A 13 8.29 0.80 2.37
N GLU A 14 9.50 1.18 2.76
CA GLU A 14 9.72 2.22 3.78
C GLU A 14 9.13 3.56 3.36
N ARG A 15 9.31 3.96 2.10
CA ARG A 15 8.72 5.20 1.56
C ARG A 15 7.21 5.16 1.57
N ALA A 16 6.62 4.05 1.14
CA ALA A 16 5.17 3.91 1.14
C ALA A 16 4.59 3.95 2.56
N GLN A 17 5.29 3.38 3.55
CA GLN A 17 4.90 3.49 4.94
C GLN A 17 4.94 4.94 5.43
N GLN A 18 6.02 5.68 5.14
CA GLN A 18 6.12 7.10 5.49
C GLN A 18 4.99 7.92 4.86
N PHE A 19 4.66 7.67 3.60
CA PHE A 19 3.52 8.32 2.94
C PHE A 19 2.19 7.98 3.62
N TRP A 20 1.98 6.72 4.02
CA TRP A 20 0.78 6.32 4.72
C TRP A 20 0.63 6.99 6.09
N GLU A 21 1.73 7.09 6.86
CA GLU A 21 1.74 7.80 8.14
C GLU A 21 1.45 9.29 8.00
N VAL A 22 1.96 9.94 6.93
CA VAL A 22 1.64 11.34 6.63
C VAL A 22 0.17 11.47 6.21
N TYR A 23 -0.32 10.58 5.34
CA TYR A 23 -1.69 10.61 4.84
C TYR A 23 -2.71 10.51 5.97
N GLN A 24 -2.54 9.57 6.89
CA GLN A 24 -3.45 9.39 8.04
C GLN A 24 -3.47 10.58 9.00
N ARG A 25 -2.38 11.37 9.06
CA ARG A 25 -2.34 12.61 9.86
C ARG A 25 -3.08 13.76 9.19
N GLN A 26 -3.16 13.76 7.85
CA GLN A 26 -3.78 14.82 7.07
C GLN A 26 -5.24 14.53 6.69
N HIS A 27 -5.64 13.26 6.73
CA HIS A 27 -6.94 12.80 6.29
C HIS A 27 -7.61 11.90 7.33
N ASP A 28 -8.87 12.18 7.64
CA ASP A 28 -9.69 11.26 8.42
C ASP A 28 -10.05 10.03 7.58
N VAL A 29 -9.52 8.87 7.98
CA VAL A 29 -9.76 7.57 7.36
C VAL A 29 -10.63 6.65 8.23
N SER A 30 -11.21 7.15 9.31
CA SER A 30 -12.03 6.37 10.25
C SER A 30 -13.20 5.66 9.55
N ALA A 31 -13.89 6.35 8.64
CA ALA A 31 -14.97 5.80 7.83
C ALA A 31 -14.54 4.70 6.83
N ARG A 32 -13.23 4.53 6.62
CA ARG A 32 -12.65 3.53 5.72
C ARG A 32 -12.06 2.34 6.46
N LYS A 33 -12.27 2.24 7.79
CA LYS A 33 -11.77 1.13 8.61
C LYS A 33 -12.15 -0.22 7.99
N GLY A 34 -11.18 -1.11 7.88
CA GLY A 34 -11.36 -2.44 7.26
C GLY A 34 -11.27 -2.46 5.73
N GLN A 35 -11.23 -1.32 5.04
CA GLN A 35 -10.89 -1.28 3.62
C GLN A 35 -9.38 -1.48 3.41
N ALA A 36 -9.00 -1.93 2.21
CA ALA A 36 -7.62 -1.92 1.76
C ALA A 36 -7.23 -0.51 1.31
N ALA A 37 -5.98 -0.14 1.59
CA ALA A 37 -5.34 1.04 1.03
C ALA A 37 -4.07 0.61 0.28
N GLY A 38 -3.91 1.12 -0.94
CA GLY A 38 -2.72 0.96 -1.77
C GLY A 38 -1.95 2.27 -1.80
N ILE A 39 -0.63 2.23 -1.61
CA ILE A 39 0.22 3.41 -1.54
C ILE A 39 1.33 3.31 -2.60
N ASP A 40 1.43 4.33 -3.44
CA ASP A 40 2.53 4.46 -4.41
C ASP A 40 3.82 4.87 -3.69
N PRO A 41 4.87 4.04 -3.70
CA PRO A 41 6.15 4.37 -3.07
C PRO A 41 6.90 5.53 -3.74
N VAL A 42 6.52 5.94 -4.95
CA VAL A 42 7.17 7.01 -5.71
C VAL A 42 6.46 8.34 -5.51
N THR A 43 5.13 8.35 -5.53
CA THR A 43 4.33 9.60 -5.53
C THR A 43 3.59 9.86 -4.22
N GLY A 44 3.46 8.87 -3.35
CA GLY A 44 2.62 8.94 -2.17
C GLY A 44 1.12 8.93 -2.46
N ARG A 45 0.71 8.66 -3.70
CA ARG A 45 -0.70 8.52 -4.06
C ARG A 45 -1.32 7.34 -3.32
N VAL A 46 -2.53 7.55 -2.80
CA VAL A 46 -3.30 6.54 -2.07
C VAL A 46 -4.56 6.17 -2.85
N TRP A 47 -4.80 4.86 -2.96
CA TRP A 47 -6.04 4.28 -3.50
C TRP A 47 -6.75 3.47 -2.41
N PHE A 48 -8.08 3.42 -2.46
CA PHE A 48 -8.90 2.61 -1.56
C PHE A 48 -9.73 1.59 -2.33
N GLY A 49 -9.97 0.44 -1.70
CA GLY A 49 -10.82 -0.61 -2.25
C GLY A 49 -11.20 -1.63 -1.17
N GLU A 50 -12.14 -2.53 -1.49
CA GLU A 50 -12.53 -3.61 -0.57
C GLU A 50 -11.36 -4.60 -0.36
N SER A 51 -10.56 -4.79 -1.41
CA SER A 51 -9.35 -5.62 -1.42
C SER A 51 -8.19 -4.98 -2.19
N LEU A 52 -6.99 -5.53 -2.03
CA LEU A 52 -5.81 -5.13 -2.83
C LEU A 52 -5.97 -5.49 -4.31
N ILE A 53 -6.79 -6.50 -4.63
CA ILE A 53 -7.08 -6.88 -6.02
C ILE A 53 -7.91 -5.78 -6.69
N ASP A 54 -8.89 -5.22 -5.98
CA ASP A 54 -9.71 -4.12 -6.50
C ASP A 54 -8.84 -2.89 -6.79
N ILE A 55 -7.89 -2.59 -5.91
CA ILE A 55 -6.94 -1.51 -6.10
C ILE A 55 -6.04 -1.79 -7.32
N ALA A 56 -5.50 -3.00 -7.46
CA ALA A 56 -4.70 -3.37 -8.62
C ALA A 56 -5.49 -3.23 -9.93
N ASN A 57 -6.77 -3.62 -9.92
CA ASN A 57 -7.66 -3.47 -11.08
C ASN A 57 -7.91 -2.00 -11.41
N GLN A 58 -8.13 -1.13 -10.42
CA GLN A 58 -8.25 0.32 -10.62
C GLN A 58 -6.97 0.93 -11.23
N ILE A 59 -5.81 0.54 -10.70
CA ILE A 59 -4.49 1.02 -11.17
C ILE A 59 -4.23 0.57 -12.62
N ASN A 60 -4.48 -0.70 -12.92
CA ASN A 60 -4.35 -1.25 -14.27
C ASN A 60 -5.32 -0.60 -15.27
N ALA A 61 -6.58 -0.34 -14.88
CA ALA A 61 -7.55 0.35 -15.72
C ALA A 61 -7.14 1.79 -16.04
N ALA A 62 -6.35 2.43 -15.17
CA ALA A 62 -5.75 3.74 -15.39
C ALA A 62 -4.45 3.69 -16.23
N GLY A 63 -4.05 2.52 -16.74
CA GLY A 63 -2.83 2.32 -17.51
C GLY A 63 -1.55 2.44 -16.68
N GLN A 64 -1.66 2.32 -15.36
CA GLN A 64 -0.53 2.35 -14.43
C GLN A 64 -0.18 0.91 -14.05
N PHE A 65 1.09 0.51 -14.18
CA PHE A 65 1.54 -0.87 -13.94
C PHE A 65 2.64 -0.95 -12.87
N ARG A 66 2.67 0.02 -11.96
CA ARG A 66 3.73 0.13 -10.95
C ARG A 66 3.36 -0.65 -9.68
N PRO A 67 4.35 -1.23 -8.98
CA PRO A 67 4.14 -1.79 -7.66
C PRO A 67 3.56 -0.75 -6.69
N PHE A 68 2.71 -1.21 -5.77
CA PHE A 68 2.21 -0.40 -4.67
C PHE A 68 2.24 -1.21 -3.37
N TYR A 69 2.27 -0.50 -2.27
CA TYR A 69 2.25 -1.07 -0.93
C TYR A 69 0.82 -1.20 -0.41
N GLY A 70 0.47 -2.35 0.17
CA GLY A 70 -0.88 -2.64 0.63
C GLY A 70 -1.01 -2.67 2.16
N VAL A 71 -1.97 -1.92 2.70
CA VAL A 71 -2.32 -1.91 4.13
C VAL A 71 -3.83 -2.09 4.33
N ARG A 72 -4.24 -2.46 5.56
CA ARG A 72 -5.65 -2.48 5.96
C ARG A 72 -5.91 -1.31 6.90
N VAL A 73 -6.85 -0.44 6.55
CA VAL A 73 -7.10 0.79 7.31
C VAL A 73 -7.57 0.45 8.73
N GLY A 74 -6.94 1.05 9.73
CA GLY A 74 -7.25 0.85 11.15
C GLY A 74 -6.73 -0.45 11.75
N TYR A 75 -5.75 -1.10 11.10
CA TYR A 75 -5.05 -2.28 11.60
C TYR A 75 -3.53 -2.11 11.43
N ASP A 76 -2.77 -2.39 12.48
CA ASP A 76 -1.31 -2.24 12.51
C ASP A 76 -0.59 -3.52 12.01
N TYR A 77 -1.08 -4.11 10.91
CA TYR A 77 -0.44 -5.25 10.26
C TYR A 77 -0.58 -5.23 8.74
N TYR A 78 0.44 -5.73 8.06
CA TYR A 78 0.51 -5.77 6.60
C TYR A 78 -0.04 -7.08 6.02
N LEU A 79 -0.73 -6.98 4.89
CA LEU A 79 -1.24 -8.13 4.14
C LEU A 79 -0.26 -8.45 3.00
N ARG A 80 0.65 -9.41 3.22
CA ARG A 80 1.49 -9.97 2.17
C ARG A 80 0.85 -11.25 1.62
N LYS A 81 0.70 -11.37 0.30
CA LYS A 81 0.27 -12.62 -0.34
C LYS A 81 1.32 -13.72 -0.04
N GLY A 82 0.92 -14.73 0.75
CA GLY A 82 1.68 -15.97 0.94
C GLY A 82 2.66 -16.05 2.13
N SER A 83 2.64 -15.20 3.17
CA SER A 83 3.46 -15.44 4.38
C SER A 83 2.87 -14.86 5.68
N LEU A 84 3.33 -15.41 6.81
CA LEU A 84 2.91 -15.21 8.21
C LEU A 84 2.82 -13.72 8.64
N ARG A 85 1.85 -13.43 9.52
CA ARG A 85 1.58 -12.11 10.09
C ARG A 85 2.82 -11.54 10.78
N VAL A 86 3.31 -10.38 10.32
CA VAL A 86 4.38 -9.63 11.01
C VAL A 86 3.73 -8.45 11.72
N PRO A 87 3.81 -8.35 13.05
CA PRO A 87 3.31 -7.19 13.79
C PRO A 87 4.19 -5.96 13.52
N VAL A 88 3.56 -4.78 13.45
CA VAL A 88 4.27 -3.49 13.44
C VAL A 88 4.57 -3.11 14.89
N ALA A 89 5.82 -2.71 15.16
CA ALA A 89 6.27 -2.18 16.45
C ALA A 89 6.13 -0.65 16.50
#